data_AF-A0A2X2VCQ8-F1
#
_entry.id   AF-A0A2X2VCQ8-F1
#
_cell.length_a   1.000
_cell.length_b   1.000
_cell.length_c   1.000
_cell.angle_alpha   90.00
_cell.angle_beta   90.00
_cell.angle_gamma   90.00
#
_symmetry.space_group_name_H-M   'P 1'
#
loop_
_entity.id
_entity.type
_entity.pdbx_description
1 polymer ?
#
loop_
_entity_poly.entity_id
_entity_poly.type
_entity_poly.pdbx_seq_one_letter_code
_entity_poly.pdbx_strand_id
1 'polypeptide(L)'
;MTGALVNGNFAVAAGLDLSSALKQEQLDENLKNIIAVRSEDADKPFAKDIVDAVKSPAYRAVIDDPKNIYSAFQKPEWMTADK
;
A
#
# COMPACT_ATOMS: atom_id res chain seq x y z
N MET A 1 23.88 2.02 -19.82
CA MET A 1 23.88 1.39 -18.48
C MET A 1 23.11 0.09 -18.59
N THR A 2 23.66 -0.99 -18.05
CA THR A 2 22.97 -2.27 -17.86
C THR A 2 22.69 -2.44 -16.37
N GLY A 3 21.44 -2.70 -16.01
CA GLY A 3 21.02 -2.93 -14.63
C GLY A 3 20.07 -4.11 -14.56
N ALA A 4 19.95 -4.70 -13.37
CA ALA A 4 18.97 -5.74 -13.08
C ALA A 4 17.96 -5.21 -12.06
N LEU A 5 16.76 -5.77 -12.07
CA LEU A 5 15.68 -5.45 -11.14
C LEU A 5 15.47 -6.63 -10.18
N VAL A 6 15.05 -6.33 -8.96
CA VAL A 6 14.63 -7.32 -7.96
C VAL A 6 13.21 -7.00 -7.52
N ASN A 7 12.36 -8.00 -7.41
CA ASN A 7 11.02 -7.78 -6.88
C ASN A 7 11.09 -7.46 -5.37
N GLY A 8 10.20 -6.57 -4.92
CA GLY A 8 10.13 -6.14 -3.52
C GLY A 8 10.03 -7.31 -2.53
N ASN A 9 9.29 -8.38 -2.86
CA ASN A 9 9.16 -9.54 -1.96
C ASN A 9 10.52 -10.24 -1.70
N PHE A 10 11.34 -10.44 -2.72
CA PHE A 10 12.67 -11.02 -2.59
C PHE A 10 13.64 -10.07 -1.89
N ALA A 11 13.55 -8.76 -2.16
CA ALA A 11 14.36 -7.76 -1.48
C ALA A 11 14.08 -7.74 0.04
N VAL A 12 12.81 -7.77 0.44
CA VAL A 12 12.41 -7.85 1.86
C VAL A 12 12.88 -9.15 2.50
N ALA A 13 12.69 -10.29 1.83
CA ALA A 13 13.14 -11.59 2.34
C ALA A 13 14.67 -11.67 2.50
N ALA A 14 15.42 -10.94 1.66
CA ALA A 14 16.88 -10.82 1.73
C ALA A 14 17.35 -9.77 2.76
N GLY A 15 16.44 -9.11 3.48
CA GLY A 15 16.77 -8.09 4.47
C GLY A 15 17.22 -6.75 3.88
N LEU A 16 16.93 -6.49 2.60
CA LEU A 16 17.21 -5.20 1.98
C LEU A 16 16.20 -4.15 2.46
N ASP A 17 16.71 -2.95 2.71
CA ASP A 17 15.87 -1.79 3.02
C ASP A 17 15.29 -1.19 1.74
N LEU A 18 13.97 -1.28 1.57
CA LEU A 18 13.27 -0.74 0.40
C LEU A 18 13.42 0.79 0.27
N SER A 19 13.62 1.51 1.38
CA SER A 19 13.82 2.96 1.35
C SER A 19 15.17 3.37 0.74
N SER A 20 16.13 2.44 0.68
CA SER A 20 17.44 2.65 0.07
C SER A 20 17.47 2.41 -1.45
N ALA A 21 16.33 2.06 -2.06
CA ALA A 21 16.25 1.77 -3.48
C ALA A 21 16.68 2.98 -4.33
N LEU A 22 17.63 2.76 -5.25
CA LEU A 22 18.09 3.78 -6.21
C LEU A 22 16.94 4.31 -7.08
N LYS A 23 16.00 3.43 -7.40
CA LYS A 23 14.76 3.74 -8.10
C LYS A 23 13.73 2.67 -7.75
N GLN A 24 12.49 3.09 -7.55
CA GLN A 24 11.34 2.20 -7.47
C GLN A 24 10.50 2.36 -8.74
N GLU A 25 9.95 1.26 -9.23
CA GLU A 25 8.88 1.28 -10.22
C GLU A 25 7.69 2.07 -9.65
N GLN A 26 7.00 2.86 -10.47
CA GLN A 26 5.74 3.49 -10.11
C GLN A 26 4.60 2.62 -10.63
N LEU A 27 3.78 2.09 -9.74
CA LEU A 27 2.62 1.27 -10.09
C LEU A 27 1.47 2.17 -10.55
N ASP A 28 0.79 1.71 -11.59
CA ASP A 28 -0.53 2.21 -11.99
C ASP A 28 -1.54 1.98 -10.86
N GLU A 29 -2.49 2.90 -10.67
CA GLU A 29 -3.49 2.80 -9.60
C GLU A 29 -4.32 1.51 -9.74
N ASN A 30 -4.62 1.07 -10.96
CA ASN A 30 -5.40 -0.14 -11.22
C ASN A 30 -4.64 -1.43 -10.87
N LEU A 31 -3.35 -1.35 -10.58
CA LEU A 31 -2.52 -2.47 -10.14
C LEU A 31 -2.34 -2.50 -8.61
N LYS A 32 -2.91 -1.54 -7.88
CA LYS A 32 -2.87 -1.53 -6.40
C LYS A 32 -4.01 -2.38 -5.82
N ASN A 33 -3.82 -2.80 -4.58
CA ASN A 33 -4.79 -3.64 -3.89
C ASN A 33 -6.12 -2.89 -3.68
N ILE A 34 -7.22 -3.59 -3.93
CA ILE A 34 -8.58 -3.12 -3.70
C ILE A 34 -9.29 -3.99 -2.66
N ILE A 35 -10.29 -3.41 -2.01
CA ILE A 35 -11.22 -4.14 -1.16
C ILE A 35 -12.39 -4.55 -2.05
N ALA A 36 -12.61 -5.86 -2.19
CA ALA A 36 -13.69 -6.41 -2.99
C ALA A 36 -14.69 -7.15 -2.09
N VAL A 37 -15.98 -6.93 -2.35
CA VAL A 37 -17.09 -7.65 -1.73
C VAL A 37 -18.03 -8.16 -2.82
N ARG A 38 -18.89 -9.14 -2.51
CA ARG A 38 -19.96 -9.53 -3.44
C ARG A 38 -20.89 -8.35 -3.66
N SER A 39 -21.49 -8.24 -4.84
CA SER A 39 -22.38 -7.12 -5.17
C SER A 39 -23.56 -6.98 -4.20
N GLU A 40 -24.13 -8.09 -3.73
CA GLU A 40 -25.21 -8.12 -2.72
C GLU A 40 -24.78 -7.63 -1.33
N ASP A 41 -23.48 -7.53 -1.08
CA ASP A 41 -22.91 -7.14 0.20
C ASP A 41 -22.43 -5.68 0.22
N ALA A 42 -22.37 -5.00 -0.93
CA ALA A 42 -21.79 -3.67 -1.05
C ALA A 42 -22.40 -2.66 -0.08
N ASP A 43 -23.70 -2.77 0.18
CA ASP A 43 -24.42 -1.86 1.08
C ASP A 43 -24.57 -2.36 2.52
N LYS A 44 -24.08 -3.57 2.83
CA LYS A 44 -24.21 -4.12 4.18
C LYS A 44 -23.28 -3.40 5.16
N PRO A 45 -23.64 -3.32 6.46
CA PRO A 45 -22.85 -2.59 7.46
C PRO A 45 -21.38 -3.00 7.50
N PHE A 46 -21.08 -4.31 7.46
CA PHE A 46 -19.70 -4.80 7.54
C PHE A 46 -18.82 -4.29 6.39
N ALA A 47 -19.37 -4.11 5.19
CA ALA A 47 -18.61 -3.62 4.03
C ALA A 47 -18.22 -2.15 4.23
N LYS A 48 -19.13 -1.34 4.80
CA LYS A 48 -18.86 0.04 5.18
C LYS A 48 -17.83 0.11 6.31
N ASP A 49 -17.98 -0.72 7.34
CA ASP A 49 -17.06 -0.76 8.48
C ASP A 49 -15.62 -1.06 8.06
N ILE A 50 -15.41 -1.96 7.08
CA ILE A 50 -14.08 -2.26 6.54
C ILE A 50 -13.46 -1.03 5.85
N VAL A 51 -14.24 -0.31 5.05
CA VAL A 51 -13.76 0.91 4.36
C VAL A 51 -13.41 1.98 5.39
N ASP A 52 -14.26 2.19 6.40
CA ASP A 52 -14.04 3.17 7.46
C ASP A 52 -12.80 2.82 8.29
N ALA A 53 -12.58 1.54 8.60
CA ALA A 53 -11.38 1.09 9.30
C ALA A 53 -10.10 1.35 8.50
N VAL A 54 -10.09 1.04 7.20
CA VAL A 54 -8.93 1.28 6.32
C VAL A 54 -8.67 2.76 6.10
N LYS A 55 -9.71 3.58 6.01
CA LYS A 55 -9.58 5.04 5.88
C LYS A 55 -9.38 5.77 7.22
N SER A 56 -9.30 5.04 8.33
CA SER A 56 -9.19 5.64 9.65
C SER A 56 -7.82 6.31 9.90
N PRO A 57 -7.76 7.32 10.79
CA PRO A 57 -6.48 7.90 11.22
C PRO A 57 -5.53 6.88 11.85
N ALA A 58 -6.07 5.86 12.54
CA ALA A 58 -5.28 4.81 13.16
C ALA A 58 -4.56 3.94 12.11
N TYR A 59 -5.27 3.54 11.05
CA TYR A 59 -4.66 2.82 9.93
C TYR A 59 -3.58 3.68 9.27
N ARG A 60 -3.89 4.96 9.02
CA ARG A 60 -2.95 5.90 8.41
C ARG A 60 -1.66 6.03 9.24
N ALA A 61 -1.78 6.15 10.56
CA ALA A 61 -0.62 6.26 11.45
C ALA A 61 0.33 5.06 11.32
N VAL A 62 -0.19 3.83 11.19
CA VAL A 62 0.63 2.63 11.01
C VAL A 62 1.35 2.63 9.66
N ILE A 63 0.65 3.00 8.59
CA ILE A 63 1.22 3.04 7.22
C ILE A 63 2.28 4.14 7.06
N ASP A 64 2.09 5.27 7.74
CA ASP A 64 2.99 6.42 7.65
C ASP A 64 4.17 6.37 8.62
N ASP A 65 4.13 5.51 9.65
CA ASP A 65 5.22 5.40 10.62
C ASP A 65 6.52 4.93 9.92
N PRO A 66 7.59 5.76 9.93
CA PRO A 66 8.86 5.41 9.29
C PRO A 66 9.57 4.22 9.93
N LYS A 67 9.15 3.78 11.12
CA LYS A 67 9.65 2.55 11.75
C LYS A 67 9.05 1.29 11.11
N ASN A 68 7.95 1.42 10.38
CA ASN A 68 7.31 0.31 9.69
C ASN A 68 7.76 0.27 8.23
N ILE A 69 7.92 -0.96 7.73
CA ILE A 69 8.25 -1.19 6.32
C ILE A 69 7.20 -0.64 5.35
N TYR A 70 5.96 -0.49 5.81
CA TYR A 70 4.83 0.04 5.02
C TYR A 70 5.08 1.45 4.47
N SER A 71 5.86 2.27 5.18
CA SER A 71 6.20 3.62 4.77
C SER A 71 6.99 3.67 3.45
N ALA A 72 7.70 2.59 3.09
CA ALA A 72 8.47 2.45 1.86
C ALA A 72 7.65 1.91 0.67
N PHE A 73 6.39 1.51 0.89
CA PHE A 73 5.49 1.07 -0.17
C PHE A 73 4.74 2.25 -0.77
N GLN A 74 4.36 2.10 -2.04
CA GLN A 74 3.48 3.05 -2.70
C GLN A 74 2.09 3.01 -2.09
N LYS A 75 1.47 4.19 -2.01
CA LYS A 75 0.15 4.37 -1.41
C LYS A 75 -0.91 4.55 -2.49
N PRO A 76 -2.15 4.07 -2.28
CA PRO A 76 -3.25 4.32 -3.20
C PRO A 76 -3.60 5.81 -3.24
N GLU A 77 -4.23 6.26 -4.32
CA GLU A 77 -4.52 7.68 -4.56
C GLU A 77 -5.29 8.33 -3.41
N TRP A 78 -6.25 7.61 -2.83
CA TRP A 78 -7.06 8.11 -1.71
C TRP A 78 -6.23 8.45 -0.47
N MET A 79 -5.04 7.85 -0.30
CA MET A 79 -4.11 8.21 0.78
C MET A 79 -3.20 9.38 0.40
N THR A 80 -2.96 9.60 -0.89
CA THR A 80 -2.06 10.67 -1.35
C THR A 80 -2.78 11.97 -1.63
N ALA A 81 -4.11 11.94 -1.81
CA ALA A 81 -4.94 13.09 -2.15
C ALA A 81 -5.12 14.12 -1.02
N ASP A 82 -4.84 13.74 0.23
CA ASP A 82 -5.02 14.59 1.43
C ASP A 82 -3.75 15.36 1.86
N LYS A 83 -2.84 15.68 0.93
CA LYS A 83 -1.64 16.49 1.22
C LYS A 83 -1.84 17.97 0.93
#